data_AF-A0A7Z1TV82-F1
#
_entry.id   AF-A0A7Z1TV82-F1
#
_cell.length_a   1.000
_cell.length_b   1.000
_cell.length_c   1.000
_cell.angle_alpha   90.00
_cell.angle_beta   90.00
_cell.angle_gamma   90.00
#
_symmetry.space_group_name_H-M   'P 1'
#
loop_
_entity.id
_entity.type
_entity.pdbx_description
1 polymer ?
#
loop_
_entity_poly.entity_id
_entity_poly.type
_entity_poly.pdbx_seq_one_letter_code
_entity_poly.pdbx_strand_id
1 'polypeptide(L)'
;MKKTLIAALVLLAAGCGRNVPSPDPAYLAEVEAWRAERLQRLTAADGWLTVVGLHWLVPGVNRFGSDPANEIPLRSPDVPPLVGTVELLADGSLIARAEAGTGVTVNGAPLAEATLHSDAQGKPDILGVSRLTFYIIDRGGRLGARVKDPEAAARKEFTGIEHFPIDPRYRVTARLDPYPKPREVPIPTVLGTPTTMLAPGVLRFTLLGKEVSLEPYRESPGEDTYFLIFRDRTSGDTTYGGGRFLDAAAVGADGLTVLDFNLAYSPPCAFTPHATCPLPPPQNSLRVAVEAGEKFAGHGH
;
A
#
# COMPACT_ATOMS: atom_id res chain seq x y z
N MET A 1 -61.93 43.06 -27.16
CA MET A 1 -60.52 42.88 -26.77
C MET A 1 -60.39 41.52 -26.08
N LYS A 2 -59.75 40.56 -26.75
CA LYS A 2 -59.57 39.16 -26.32
C LYS A 2 -58.57 39.10 -25.16
N LYS A 3 -58.90 38.40 -24.07
CA LYS A 3 -57.93 37.94 -23.07
C LYS A 3 -57.83 36.41 -23.20
N THR A 4 -56.70 35.96 -23.69
CA THR A 4 -56.37 34.54 -23.91
C THR A 4 -55.82 33.96 -22.60
N LEU A 5 -56.47 32.93 -22.06
CA LEU A 5 -55.92 32.11 -20.98
C LEU A 5 -54.85 31.18 -21.58
N ILE A 6 -53.62 31.25 -21.07
CA ILE A 6 -52.57 30.28 -21.36
C ILE A 6 -52.52 29.32 -20.16
N ALA A 7 -52.94 28.08 -20.37
CA ALA A 7 -52.77 27.00 -19.41
C ALA A 7 -51.33 26.47 -19.52
N ALA A 8 -50.56 26.59 -18.45
CA ALA A 8 -49.22 26.02 -18.36
C ALA A 8 -49.33 24.51 -18.07
N LEU A 9 -48.94 23.69 -19.05
CA LEU A 9 -48.83 22.25 -18.93
C LEU A 9 -47.51 21.93 -18.20
N VAL A 10 -47.59 21.53 -16.93
CA VAL A 10 -46.44 21.04 -16.18
C VAL A 10 -46.17 19.59 -16.60
N LEU A 11 -45.17 19.38 -17.45
CA LEU A 11 -44.62 18.03 -17.68
C LEU A 11 -43.84 17.60 -16.44
N LEU A 12 -44.41 16.69 -15.64
CA LEU A 12 -43.61 15.89 -14.70
C LEU A 12 -42.76 14.92 -15.52
N ALA A 13 -41.46 15.23 -15.65
CA ALA A 13 -40.48 14.25 -16.06
C ALA A 13 -40.33 13.21 -14.94
N ALA A 14 -40.97 12.05 -15.10
CA ALA A 14 -40.69 10.87 -14.30
C ALA A 14 -39.24 10.43 -14.59
N GLY A 15 -38.30 10.94 -13.80
CA GLY A 15 -36.94 10.44 -13.81
C GLY A 15 -36.96 8.98 -13.39
N CYS A 16 -36.58 8.09 -14.30
CA CYS A 16 -36.15 6.73 -13.96
C CYS A 16 -34.85 6.81 -13.15
N GLY A 17 -34.93 7.34 -11.93
CA GLY A 17 -33.91 7.13 -10.92
C GLY A 17 -33.90 5.63 -10.66
N ARG A 18 -32.84 4.95 -11.11
CA ARG A 18 -32.54 3.60 -10.64
C ARG A 18 -32.53 3.69 -9.12
N ASN A 19 -33.55 3.11 -8.47
CA ASN A 19 -33.60 2.92 -7.03
C ASN A 19 -32.38 2.09 -6.64
N VAL A 20 -31.26 2.75 -6.35
CA VAL A 20 -30.17 2.15 -5.60
C VAL A 20 -30.67 2.16 -4.16
N PRO A 21 -30.92 1.00 -3.53
CA PRO A 21 -31.30 0.95 -2.14
C PRO A 21 -30.29 1.76 -1.32
N SER A 22 -30.76 2.52 -0.34
CA SER A 22 -29.86 3.14 0.64
C SER A 22 -28.96 2.03 1.20
N PRO A 23 -27.64 2.25 1.31
CA PRO A 23 -26.74 1.25 1.86
C PRO A 23 -27.22 0.81 3.25
N ASP A 24 -27.08 -0.48 3.55
CA ASP A 24 -27.31 -1.02 4.90
C ASP A 24 -26.46 -0.22 5.91
N PRO A 25 -27.06 0.35 6.98
CA PRO A 25 -26.31 1.06 8.01
C PRO A 25 -25.17 0.24 8.63
N ALA A 26 -25.32 -1.09 8.75
CA ALA A 26 -24.26 -1.95 9.26
C ALA A 26 -23.07 -1.99 8.30
N TYR A 27 -23.33 -2.06 7.00
CA TYR A 27 -22.30 -2.01 5.97
C TYR A 27 -21.59 -0.64 5.92
N LEU A 28 -22.33 0.46 6.07
CA LEU A 28 -21.73 1.79 6.15
C LEU A 28 -20.76 1.88 7.34
N ALA A 29 -21.16 1.36 8.50
CA ALA A 29 -20.31 1.34 9.69
C ALA A 29 -19.06 0.47 9.50
N GLU A 30 -19.17 -0.67 8.80
CA GLU A 30 -18.03 -1.53 8.47
C GLU A 30 -16.99 -0.79 7.61
N VAL A 31 -17.42 -0.11 6.55
CA VAL A 31 -16.52 0.64 5.67
C VAL A 31 -15.88 1.82 6.40
N GLU A 32 -16.64 2.55 7.22
CA GLU A 32 -16.09 3.68 7.98
C GLU A 32 -15.13 3.22 9.10
N ALA A 33 -15.39 2.08 9.74
CA ALA A 33 -14.44 1.48 10.68
C ALA A 33 -13.13 1.11 9.98
N TRP A 34 -13.21 0.47 8.81
CA TRP A 34 -12.03 0.15 8.01
C TRP A 34 -11.25 1.42 7.60
N ARG A 35 -11.94 2.50 7.20
CA ARG A 35 -11.31 3.80 6.86
C ARG A 35 -10.56 4.40 8.06
N ALA A 36 -11.16 4.33 9.25
CA ALA A 36 -10.54 4.80 10.49
C ALA A 36 -9.28 3.99 10.84
N GLU A 37 -9.35 2.66 10.75
CA GLU A 37 -8.19 1.80 10.98
C GLU A 37 -7.08 2.03 9.94
N ARG A 38 -7.46 2.20 8.67
CA ARG A 38 -6.53 2.52 7.58
C ARG A 38 -5.77 3.82 7.88
N LEU A 39 -6.49 4.87 8.30
CA LEU A 39 -5.88 6.14 8.70
C LEU A 39 -4.95 5.94 9.90
N GLN A 40 -5.39 5.23 10.94
CA GLN A 40 -4.59 4.95 12.13
C GLN A 40 -3.28 4.22 11.79
N ARG A 41 -3.32 3.18 10.94
CA ARG A 41 -2.13 2.45 10.48
C ARG A 41 -1.19 3.34 9.66
N LEU A 42 -1.75 4.20 8.82
CA LEU A 42 -0.97 5.11 7.98
C LEU A 42 -0.23 6.17 8.81
N THR A 43 -0.86 6.70 9.86
CA THR A 43 -0.33 7.75 10.74
C THR A 43 0.32 7.22 12.03
N ALA A 44 0.45 5.90 12.18
CA ALA A 44 1.13 5.29 13.33
C ALA A 44 2.59 5.75 13.43
N ALA A 45 3.21 5.60 14.61
CA ALA A 45 4.61 5.99 14.84
C ALA A 45 5.62 5.18 14.01
N ASP A 46 5.18 4.05 13.48
CA ASP A 46 5.88 3.18 12.53
C ASP A 46 5.15 3.10 11.17
N GLY A 47 4.15 3.95 10.94
CA GLY A 47 3.32 3.95 9.73
C GLY A 47 4.06 4.45 8.49
N TRP A 48 3.46 4.30 7.31
CA TRP A 48 4.12 4.64 6.04
C TRP A 48 4.50 6.12 5.89
N LEU A 49 3.79 7.03 6.55
CA LEU A 49 4.11 8.47 6.55
C LEU A 49 5.40 8.81 7.31
N THR A 50 5.94 7.86 8.08
CA THR A 50 7.24 8.03 8.76
C THR A 50 8.43 7.68 7.88
N VAL A 51 8.23 7.03 6.73
CA VAL A 51 9.35 6.56 5.92
C VAL A 51 10.01 7.73 5.18
N VAL A 52 11.24 8.04 5.58
CA VAL A 52 12.02 9.20 5.11
C VAL A 52 13.27 8.83 4.31
N GLY A 53 13.56 7.54 4.14
CA GLY A 53 14.73 7.11 3.40
C GLY A 53 14.72 5.66 2.97
N LEU A 54 15.38 5.39 1.84
CA LEU A 54 15.74 4.07 1.36
C LEU A 54 17.17 4.14 0.79
N HIS A 55 18.11 3.45 1.44
CA HIS A 55 19.54 3.49 1.10
C HIS A 55 20.03 2.08 0.79
N TRP A 56 20.46 1.84 -0.45
CA TRP A 56 20.95 0.51 -0.85
C TRP A 56 22.33 0.24 -0.27
N LEU A 57 22.51 -0.94 0.31
CA LEU A 57 23.80 -1.35 0.87
C LEU A 57 24.80 -1.68 -0.25
N VAL A 58 26.07 -1.42 0.02
CA VAL A 58 27.21 -1.91 -0.77
C VAL A 58 27.89 -3.08 -0.04
N PRO A 59 28.59 -3.98 -0.75
CA PRO A 59 29.42 -5.01 -0.11
C PRO A 59 30.44 -4.41 0.86
N GLY A 60 30.59 -5.02 2.03
CA GLY A 60 31.43 -4.51 3.11
C GLY A 60 30.70 -3.51 4.02
N VAL A 61 31.45 -2.55 4.56
CA VAL A 61 30.99 -1.66 5.63
C VAL A 61 30.12 -0.52 5.08
N ASN A 62 28.90 -0.40 5.61
CA ASN A 62 28.00 0.72 5.36
C ASN A 62 27.84 1.52 6.66
N ARG A 63 28.34 2.76 6.70
CA ARG A 63 28.25 3.63 7.87
C ARG A 63 26.88 4.25 7.98
N PHE A 64 26.44 4.51 9.21
CA PHE A 64 25.23 5.27 9.48
C PHE A 64 25.45 6.33 10.56
N GLY A 65 24.79 7.47 10.39
CA GLY A 65 24.97 8.70 11.18
C GLY A 65 24.57 9.94 10.39
N SER A 66 24.69 11.14 10.97
CA SER A 66 24.22 12.37 10.34
C SER A 66 25.12 12.92 9.24
N ASP A 67 26.36 12.41 9.10
CA ASP A 67 27.23 12.77 8.00
C ASP A 67 26.59 12.33 6.65
N PRO A 68 26.32 13.26 5.71
CA PRO A 68 25.76 12.90 4.41
C PRO A 68 26.68 12.02 3.55
N ALA A 69 27.97 11.90 3.88
CA ALA A 69 28.90 11.00 3.23
C ALA A 69 28.81 9.54 3.71
N ASN A 70 27.97 9.26 4.72
CA ASN A 70 27.65 7.90 5.12
C ASN A 70 26.83 7.19 4.04
N GLU A 71 26.98 5.88 3.94
CA GLU A 71 26.21 5.04 3.04
C GLU A 71 24.71 5.03 3.44
N ILE A 72 24.42 5.19 4.75
CA ILE A 72 23.07 5.32 5.30
C ILE A 72 23.00 6.65 6.09
N PRO A 73 22.74 7.79 5.42
CA PRO A 73 22.67 9.09 6.09
C PRO A 73 21.37 9.20 6.91
N LEU A 74 21.51 9.59 8.18
CA LEU A 74 20.42 9.72 9.14
C LEU A 74 20.19 11.19 9.48
N ARG A 75 19.19 11.80 8.84
CA ARG A 75 18.90 13.24 8.96
C ARG A 75 18.03 13.53 10.18
N SER A 76 18.65 13.80 11.32
CA SER A 76 17.98 14.28 12.53
C SER A 76 18.95 15.10 13.40
N PRO A 77 18.48 16.16 14.09
CA PRO A 77 19.35 17.05 14.89
C PRO A 77 20.23 16.35 15.93
N ASP A 78 19.74 15.28 16.55
CA ASP A 78 20.39 14.63 17.70
C ASP A 78 21.25 13.42 17.32
N VAL A 79 21.56 13.26 16.02
CA VAL A 79 22.35 12.12 15.52
C VAL A 79 23.80 12.59 15.30
N PRO A 80 24.80 11.98 15.97
CA PRO A 80 26.21 12.23 15.68
C PRO A 80 26.61 11.91 14.22
N PRO A 81 27.70 12.50 13.70
CA PRO A 81 28.13 12.29 12.30
C PRO A 81 28.31 10.81 11.93
N LEU A 82 28.84 10.01 12.87
CA LEU A 82 28.95 8.56 12.77
C LEU A 82 28.45 7.96 14.09
N VAL A 83 27.55 6.98 13.99
CA VAL A 83 27.03 6.25 15.16
C VAL A 83 27.22 4.74 15.07
N GLY A 84 27.53 4.21 13.89
CA GLY A 84 27.75 2.79 13.72
C GLY A 84 27.85 2.36 12.26
N THR A 85 27.88 1.05 12.07
CA THR A 85 28.00 0.42 10.75
C THR A 85 27.09 -0.79 10.61
N VAL A 86 26.61 -1.04 9.40
CA VAL A 86 26.08 -2.34 8.96
C VAL A 86 27.04 -2.90 7.92
N GLU A 87 27.69 -4.00 8.24
CA GLU A 87 28.57 -4.72 7.32
C GLU A 87 27.79 -5.80 6.57
N LEU A 88 27.83 -5.74 5.23
CA LEU A 88 27.29 -6.78 4.35
C LEU A 88 28.43 -7.72 3.95
N LEU A 89 28.40 -8.93 4.50
CA LEU A 89 29.39 -9.97 4.22
C LEU A 89 29.14 -10.65 2.87
N ALA A 90 30.17 -11.35 2.36
CA ALA A 90 30.13 -12.02 1.07
C ALA A 90 29.09 -13.16 0.98
N ASP A 91 28.70 -13.73 2.12
CA ASP A 91 27.66 -14.75 2.24
C ASP A 91 26.24 -14.17 2.36
N GLY A 92 26.11 -12.83 2.35
CA GLY A 92 24.84 -12.11 2.53
C GLY A 92 24.49 -11.82 3.99
N SER A 93 25.28 -12.27 4.96
CA SER A 93 25.07 -11.98 6.38
C SER A 93 25.27 -10.50 6.68
N LEU A 94 24.47 -9.98 7.62
CA LEU A 94 24.50 -8.57 8.05
C LEU A 94 25.01 -8.48 9.48
N ILE A 95 26.06 -7.70 9.72
CA ILE A 95 26.57 -7.43 11.07
C ILE A 95 26.43 -5.94 11.37
N ALA A 96 25.64 -5.59 12.39
CA ALA A 96 25.55 -4.23 12.89
C ALA A 96 26.50 -4.02 14.06
N ARG A 97 27.17 -2.87 14.07
CA ARG A 97 28.03 -2.40 15.17
C ARG A 97 27.69 -0.97 15.53
N ALA A 98 27.70 -0.66 16.81
CA ALA A 98 27.50 0.70 17.29
C ALA A 98 28.82 1.29 17.81
N GLU A 99 29.01 2.58 17.57
CA GLU A 99 30.08 3.34 18.21
C GLU A 99 29.78 3.52 19.70
N ALA A 100 30.81 3.43 20.53
CA ALA A 100 30.64 3.52 21.99
C ALA A 100 29.99 4.86 22.39
N GLY A 101 28.98 4.79 23.26
CA GLY A 101 28.31 5.99 23.80
C GLY A 101 27.29 6.66 22.87
N THR A 102 26.99 6.06 21.70
CA THR A 102 26.03 6.65 20.73
C THR A 102 24.58 6.25 20.95
N GLY A 103 24.32 5.35 21.91
CA GLY A 103 22.96 4.97 22.32
C GLY A 103 22.17 4.19 21.26
N VAL A 104 22.84 3.61 20.27
CA VAL A 104 22.19 2.78 19.24
C VAL A 104 21.59 1.54 19.90
N THR A 105 20.39 1.18 19.46
CA THR A 105 19.70 -0.03 19.92
C THR A 105 19.41 -0.98 18.78
N VAL A 106 19.31 -2.28 19.08
CA VAL A 106 18.69 -3.30 18.22
C VAL A 106 17.49 -3.88 18.97
N ASN A 107 16.30 -3.82 18.35
CA ASN A 107 15.03 -4.24 18.94
C ASN A 107 14.78 -3.64 20.34
N GLY A 108 15.20 -2.39 20.55
CA GLY A 108 15.07 -1.66 21.82
C GLY A 108 16.13 -1.99 22.89
N ALA A 109 17.01 -2.97 22.65
CA ALA A 109 18.13 -3.27 23.53
C ALA A 109 19.41 -2.55 23.06
N PRO A 110 20.31 -2.12 23.96
CA PRO A 110 21.58 -1.50 23.57
C PRO A 110 22.39 -2.39 22.61
N LEU A 111 22.89 -1.80 21.53
CA LEU A 111 23.71 -2.50 20.55
C LEU A 111 25.20 -2.23 20.83
N ALA A 112 26.02 -3.27 20.83
CA ALA A 112 27.46 -3.17 20.63
C ALA A 112 27.82 -3.83 19.29
N GLU A 113 27.46 -5.10 19.13
CA GLU A 113 27.52 -5.86 17.89
C GLU A 113 26.35 -6.86 17.84
N ALA A 114 25.73 -7.06 16.68
CA ALA A 114 24.71 -8.09 16.46
C ALA A 114 24.60 -8.49 14.99
N THR A 115 24.26 -9.75 14.73
CA THR A 115 23.78 -10.18 13.40
C THR A 115 22.34 -9.70 13.20
N LEU A 116 22.05 -9.09 12.06
CA LEU A 116 20.71 -8.62 11.70
C LEU A 116 19.98 -9.57 10.75
N HIS A 117 18.67 -9.68 10.94
CA HIS A 117 17.74 -10.25 9.97
C HIS A 117 17.09 -9.12 9.15
N SER A 118 17.03 -9.31 7.83
CA SER A 118 16.26 -8.45 6.93
C SER A 118 14.76 -8.78 6.96
N ASP A 119 13.96 -8.03 6.20
CA ASP A 119 12.52 -8.29 6.07
C ASP A 119 12.19 -9.55 5.22
N ALA A 120 13.19 -10.27 4.72
CA ALA A 120 13.00 -11.48 3.89
C ALA A 120 12.18 -12.58 4.60
N GLN A 121 12.24 -12.67 5.93
CA GLN A 121 11.47 -13.60 6.75
C GLN A 121 10.26 -12.94 7.44
N GLY A 122 9.86 -11.75 6.98
CA GLY A 122 8.69 -11.02 7.47
C GLY A 122 8.90 -10.20 8.75
N LYS A 123 9.94 -10.49 9.55
CA LYS A 123 10.25 -9.74 10.77
C LYS A 123 11.72 -9.32 10.80
N PRO A 124 12.05 -8.10 10.31
CA PRO A 124 13.41 -7.59 10.38
C PRO A 124 13.78 -7.15 11.80
N ASP A 125 15.08 -7.13 12.09
CA ASP A 125 15.61 -6.45 13.27
C ASP A 125 15.58 -4.93 13.08
N ILE A 126 15.18 -4.22 14.13
CA ILE A 126 15.00 -2.76 14.09
C ILE A 126 16.17 -2.09 14.80
N LEU A 127 16.94 -1.30 14.07
CA LEU A 127 17.94 -0.40 14.62
C LEU A 127 17.31 0.93 15.02
N GLY A 128 17.60 1.38 16.24
CA GLY A 128 17.16 2.67 16.78
C GLY A 128 18.35 3.61 16.98
N VAL A 129 18.20 4.86 16.56
CA VAL A 129 19.22 5.92 16.71
C VAL A 129 18.51 7.23 17.06
N SER A 130 18.62 7.67 18.33
CA SER A 130 17.79 8.76 18.86
C SER A 130 16.29 8.44 18.59
N ARG A 131 15.55 9.31 17.91
CA ARG A 131 14.15 9.07 17.51
C ARG A 131 13.99 8.26 16.21
N LEU A 132 15.05 8.12 15.42
CA LEU A 132 14.97 7.44 14.13
C LEU A 132 15.01 5.93 14.34
N THR A 133 14.31 5.22 13.47
CA THR A 133 14.49 3.78 13.33
C THR A 133 14.82 3.43 11.89
N PHE A 134 15.56 2.35 11.69
CA PHE A 134 15.71 1.76 10.37
C PHE A 134 15.89 0.26 10.47
N TYR A 135 15.65 -0.41 9.36
CA TYR A 135 15.77 -1.85 9.24
C TYR A 135 16.20 -2.21 7.82
N ILE A 136 16.75 -3.41 7.66
CA ILE A 136 17.22 -3.87 6.35
C ILE A 136 16.08 -4.58 5.62
N ILE A 137 15.85 -4.17 4.38
CA ILE A 137 14.89 -4.77 3.45
C ILE A 137 15.62 -5.58 2.39
N ASP A 138 15.00 -6.66 1.93
CA ASP A 138 15.48 -7.49 0.83
C ASP A 138 14.51 -7.39 -0.37
N ARG A 139 15.01 -6.93 -1.50
CA ARG A 139 14.25 -6.87 -2.76
C ARG A 139 14.92 -7.72 -3.83
N GLY A 140 14.82 -9.04 -3.66
CA GLY A 140 15.35 -10.02 -4.62
C GLY A 140 16.87 -10.16 -4.54
N GLY A 141 17.41 -10.20 -3.33
CA GLY A 141 18.84 -10.24 -3.02
C GLY A 141 19.51 -8.86 -2.96
N ARG A 142 18.80 -7.80 -3.34
CA ARG A 142 19.28 -6.42 -3.18
C ARG A 142 18.86 -5.88 -1.82
N LEU A 143 19.83 -5.69 -0.92
CA LEU A 143 19.61 -5.23 0.45
C LEU A 143 19.66 -3.71 0.56
N GLY A 144 18.76 -3.12 1.34
CA GLY A 144 18.74 -1.68 1.61
C GLY A 144 18.23 -1.33 2.99
N ALA A 145 18.67 -0.22 3.56
CA ALA A 145 18.17 0.32 4.81
C ALA A 145 16.95 1.22 4.55
N ARG A 146 15.80 0.88 5.12
CA ARG A 146 14.60 1.74 5.14
C ARG A 146 14.54 2.52 6.44
N VAL A 147 14.58 3.83 6.34
CA VAL A 147 14.65 4.76 7.49
C VAL A 147 13.27 5.35 7.76
N LYS A 148 12.91 5.41 9.05
CA LYS A 148 11.69 6.01 9.57
C LYS A 148 12.00 7.11 10.59
N ASP A 149 11.32 8.24 10.45
CA ASP A 149 11.26 9.32 11.43
C ASP A 149 9.81 9.50 11.89
N PRO A 150 9.48 9.24 13.17
CA PRO A 150 8.14 9.49 13.69
C PRO A 150 7.75 10.98 13.61
N GLU A 151 8.72 11.89 13.52
CA GLU A 151 8.51 13.33 13.43
C GLU A 151 8.53 13.86 11.99
N ALA A 152 8.51 12.99 10.98
CA ALA A 152 8.49 13.35 9.57
C ALA A 152 7.37 14.36 9.23
N ALA A 153 7.70 15.38 8.43
CA ALA A 153 6.74 16.39 7.98
C ALA A 153 5.52 15.75 7.31
N ALA A 154 5.75 14.74 6.45
CA ALA A 154 4.68 13.97 5.79
C ALA A 154 3.67 13.37 6.77
N ARG A 155 4.08 12.98 7.98
CA ARG A 155 3.18 12.49 9.04
C ARG A 155 2.51 13.63 9.81
N LYS A 156 3.26 14.66 10.19
CA LYS A 156 2.76 15.79 11.00
C LYS A 156 1.76 16.67 10.26
N GLU A 157 1.95 16.82 8.96
CA GLU A 157 1.14 17.67 8.09
C GLU A 157 0.03 16.90 7.39
N PHE A 158 -0.11 15.60 7.66
CA PHE A 158 -1.10 14.76 7.02
C PHE A 158 -2.53 15.11 7.46
N THR A 159 -3.36 15.55 6.51
CA THR A 159 -4.74 15.97 6.77
C THR A 159 -5.78 14.87 6.59
N GLY A 160 -5.35 13.64 6.29
CA GLY A 160 -6.23 12.49 6.06
C GLY A 160 -6.30 12.08 4.59
N ILE A 161 -7.19 11.13 4.30
CA ILE A 161 -7.40 10.57 2.97
C ILE A 161 -8.79 10.96 2.48
N GLU A 162 -8.86 11.58 1.30
CA GLU A 162 -10.14 11.78 0.64
C GLU A 162 -10.68 10.45 0.12
N HIS A 163 -12.00 10.27 0.18
CA HIS A 163 -12.66 9.07 -0.32
C HIS A 163 -13.82 9.43 -1.24
N PHE A 164 -14.17 8.52 -2.14
CA PHE A 164 -15.47 8.55 -2.78
C PHE A 164 -16.59 8.24 -1.77
N PRO A 165 -17.82 8.72 -2.00
CA PRO A 165 -18.98 8.26 -1.24
C PRO A 165 -19.11 6.73 -1.28
N ILE A 166 -19.55 6.12 -0.18
CA ILE A 166 -19.77 4.67 -0.13
C ILE A 166 -20.92 4.30 -1.07
N ASP A 167 -20.66 3.39 -1.99
CA ASP A 167 -21.65 2.94 -2.98
C ASP A 167 -21.65 1.41 -3.06
N PRO A 168 -22.74 0.74 -2.61
CA PRO A 168 -22.87 -0.71 -2.60
C PRO A 168 -22.76 -1.37 -3.99
N ARG A 169 -22.92 -0.62 -5.08
CA ARG A 169 -22.75 -1.14 -6.44
C ARG A 169 -21.30 -1.54 -6.75
N TYR A 170 -20.36 -1.08 -5.93
CA TYR A 170 -18.94 -1.43 -5.98
C TYR A 170 -18.55 -2.56 -5.03
N ARG A 171 -19.52 -3.13 -4.29
CA ARG A 171 -19.35 -4.37 -3.54
C ARG A 171 -19.95 -5.52 -4.34
N VAL A 172 -19.11 -6.35 -4.93
CA VAL A 172 -19.51 -7.37 -5.90
C VAL A 172 -19.04 -8.76 -5.48
N THR A 173 -19.84 -9.77 -5.81
CA THR A 173 -19.41 -11.16 -5.68
C THR A 173 -18.62 -11.56 -6.92
N ALA A 174 -17.43 -12.11 -6.72
CA ALA A 174 -16.58 -12.65 -7.77
C ALA A 174 -16.45 -14.16 -7.63
N ARG A 175 -16.44 -14.85 -8.76
CA ARG A 175 -16.13 -16.29 -8.82
C ARG A 175 -14.68 -16.47 -9.23
N LEU A 176 -13.96 -17.33 -8.54
CA LEU A 176 -12.64 -17.77 -8.97
C LEU A 176 -12.78 -18.84 -10.05
N ASP A 177 -12.21 -18.57 -11.22
CA ASP A 177 -11.89 -19.58 -12.22
C ASP A 177 -10.44 -20.03 -11.96
N PRO A 178 -10.21 -21.16 -11.27
CA PRO A 178 -8.88 -21.55 -10.82
C PRO A 178 -8.00 -22.00 -11.99
N TYR A 179 -6.70 -21.77 -11.85
CA TYR A 179 -5.72 -22.46 -12.68
C TYR A 179 -5.57 -23.93 -12.24
N PRO A 180 -5.11 -24.83 -13.13
CA PRO A 180 -4.84 -26.22 -12.74
C PRO A 180 -3.87 -26.34 -11.56
N LYS A 181 -2.94 -25.39 -11.47
CA LYS A 181 -2.06 -25.13 -10.32
C LYS A 181 -1.85 -23.62 -10.19
N PRO A 182 -1.70 -23.07 -8.98
CA PRO A 182 -1.28 -21.69 -8.80
C PRO A 182 -0.01 -21.39 -9.59
N ARG A 183 0.05 -20.20 -10.18
CA ARG A 183 1.18 -19.74 -11.00
C ARG A 183 2.03 -18.78 -10.20
N GLU A 184 3.35 -18.91 -10.30
CA GLU A 184 4.26 -17.86 -9.89
C GLU A 184 4.26 -16.75 -10.95
N VAL A 185 3.88 -15.54 -10.54
CA VAL A 185 3.77 -14.38 -11.41
C VAL A 185 4.79 -13.33 -10.96
N PRO A 186 5.70 -12.89 -11.85
CA PRO A 186 6.59 -11.78 -11.56
C PRO A 186 5.80 -10.47 -11.65
N ILE A 187 5.53 -9.87 -10.50
CA ILE A 187 4.83 -8.60 -10.39
C ILE A 187 5.86 -7.47 -10.45
N PRO A 188 5.78 -6.57 -11.45
CA PRO A 188 6.71 -5.45 -11.55
C PRO A 188 6.59 -4.55 -10.31
N THR A 189 7.67 -3.88 -9.92
CA THR A 189 7.66 -2.89 -8.84
C THR A 189 8.13 -1.54 -9.33
N VAL A 190 7.88 -0.49 -8.55
CA VAL A 190 8.41 0.86 -8.83
C VAL A 190 9.95 0.92 -8.89
N LEU A 191 10.64 -0.08 -8.35
CA LEU A 191 12.11 -0.18 -8.41
C LEU A 191 12.63 -0.79 -9.72
N GLY A 192 11.75 -1.33 -10.57
CA GLY A 192 12.14 -2.09 -11.76
C GLY A 192 12.54 -3.54 -11.50
N THR A 193 12.69 -3.95 -10.24
CA THR A 193 12.92 -5.36 -9.85
C THR A 193 11.58 -6.02 -9.50
N PRO A 194 11.14 -7.07 -10.22
CA PRO A 194 9.88 -7.75 -9.91
C PRO A 194 9.91 -8.49 -8.57
N THR A 195 8.75 -8.63 -7.94
CA THR A 195 8.53 -9.57 -6.83
C THR A 195 7.66 -10.72 -7.32
N THR A 196 7.97 -11.95 -6.93
CA THR A 196 7.15 -13.11 -7.31
C THR A 196 5.99 -13.26 -6.34
N MET A 197 4.78 -13.42 -6.86
CA MET A 197 3.58 -13.73 -6.08
C MET A 197 2.83 -14.93 -6.70
N LEU A 198 1.95 -15.55 -5.94
CA LEU A 198 1.16 -16.70 -6.39
C LEU A 198 -0.23 -16.26 -6.88
N ALA A 199 -0.55 -16.57 -8.13
CA ALA A 199 -1.87 -16.39 -8.71
C ALA A 199 -2.63 -17.72 -8.76
N PRO A 200 -3.74 -17.89 -8.00
CA PRO A 200 -4.51 -19.14 -7.97
C PRO A 200 -5.45 -19.31 -9.18
N GLY A 201 -5.74 -18.24 -9.92
CA GLY A 201 -6.72 -18.24 -11.00
C GLY A 201 -7.14 -16.83 -11.38
N VAL A 202 -8.32 -16.69 -11.96
CA VAL A 202 -8.89 -15.40 -12.37
C VAL A 202 -10.23 -15.19 -11.67
N LEU A 203 -10.40 -14.06 -10.99
CA LEU A 203 -11.69 -13.65 -10.44
C LEU A 203 -12.52 -13.01 -11.55
N ARG A 204 -13.73 -13.53 -11.78
CA ARG A 204 -14.70 -12.99 -12.73
C ARG A 204 -15.92 -12.44 -12.00
N PHE A 205 -16.35 -11.26 -12.40
CA PHE A 205 -17.46 -10.55 -11.77
C PHE A 205 -18.06 -9.51 -12.71
N THR A 206 -19.28 -9.10 -12.40
CA THR A 206 -19.96 -8.01 -13.07
C THR A 206 -19.81 -6.74 -12.23
N LEU A 207 -19.18 -5.70 -12.78
CA LEU A 207 -19.08 -4.38 -12.14
C LEU A 207 -19.81 -3.35 -12.99
N LEU A 208 -20.79 -2.66 -12.39
CA LEU A 208 -21.63 -1.66 -13.09
C LEU A 208 -22.23 -2.19 -14.40
N GLY A 209 -22.65 -3.47 -14.41
CA GLY A 209 -23.23 -4.14 -15.57
C GLY A 209 -22.24 -4.57 -16.65
N LYS A 210 -20.92 -4.51 -16.39
CA LYS A 210 -19.87 -4.97 -17.30
C LYS A 210 -19.16 -6.18 -16.71
N GLU A 211 -19.04 -7.24 -17.51
CA GLU A 211 -18.17 -8.37 -17.17
C GLU A 211 -16.71 -7.92 -17.18
N VAL A 212 -16.05 -8.12 -16.05
CA VAL A 212 -14.64 -7.79 -15.85
C VAL A 212 -13.94 -8.92 -15.09
N SER A 213 -12.62 -8.85 -15.04
CA SER A 213 -11.83 -9.82 -14.30
C SER A 213 -10.60 -9.18 -13.70
N LEU A 214 -10.14 -9.75 -12.59
CA LEU A 214 -8.85 -9.48 -11.97
C LEU A 214 -8.18 -10.79 -11.60
N GLU A 215 -6.86 -10.83 -11.70
CA GLU A 215 -6.05 -11.91 -11.16
C GLU A 215 -5.67 -11.55 -9.72
N PRO A 216 -6.12 -12.31 -8.70
CA PRO A 216 -5.70 -12.12 -7.33
C PRO A 216 -4.30 -12.71 -7.10
N TYR A 217 -3.58 -12.17 -6.12
CA TYR A 217 -2.26 -12.64 -5.72
C TYR A 217 -2.24 -13.04 -4.25
N ARG A 218 -1.28 -13.90 -3.89
CA ARG A 218 -0.88 -14.21 -2.51
C ARG A 218 0.62 -14.01 -2.40
N GLU A 219 1.08 -13.45 -1.29
CA GLU A 219 2.51 -13.29 -1.06
C GLU A 219 3.15 -14.63 -0.70
N SER A 220 2.42 -15.47 0.03
CA SER A 220 2.85 -16.82 0.42
C SER A 220 1.78 -17.90 0.19
N PRO A 221 2.18 -19.18 0.01
CA PRO A 221 1.25 -20.30 0.04
C PRO A 221 0.47 -20.36 1.35
N GLY A 222 -0.83 -20.67 1.29
CA GLY A 222 -1.67 -20.85 2.47
C GLY A 222 -2.28 -19.57 3.06
N GLU A 223 -2.04 -18.40 2.47
CA GLU A 223 -2.74 -17.18 2.88
C GLU A 223 -4.24 -17.23 2.55
N ASP A 224 -5.06 -16.83 3.52
CA ASP A 224 -6.53 -16.79 3.40
C ASP A 224 -7.05 -15.45 2.87
N THR A 225 -6.15 -14.59 2.39
CA THR A 225 -6.48 -13.30 1.77
C THR A 225 -5.91 -13.26 0.36
N TYR A 226 -6.63 -12.61 -0.54
CA TYR A 226 -6.17 -12.21 -1.85
C TYR A 226 -5.76 -10.75 -1.82
N PHE A 227 -4.58 -10.49 -2.36
CA PHE A 227 -4.07 -9.18 -2.65
C PHE A 227 -4.31 -8.85 -4.12
N LEU A 228 -5.11 -7.83 -4.40
CA LEU A 228 -5.38 -7.34 -5.74
C LEU A 228 -4.62 -6.05 -5.97
N ILE A 229 -3.76 -6.04 -6.99
CA ILE A 229 -3.12 -4.83 -7.48
C ILE A 229 -3.77 -4.49 -8.81
N PHE A 230 -4.46 -3.35 -8.89
CA PHE A 230 -5.23 -3.01 -10.08
C PHE A 230 -5.10 -1.53 -10.47
N ARG A 231 -5.38 -1.27 -11.74
CA ARG A 231 -5.62 0.05 -12.29
C ARG A 231 -7.00 0.09 -12.92
N ASP A 232 -7.56 1.28 -13.02
CA ASP A 232 -8.87 1.50 -13.64
C ASP A 232 -8.90 2.86 -14.34
N ARG A 233 -10.05 3.26 -14.90
CA ARG A 233 -10.14 4.53 -15.64
C ARG A 233 -10.01 5.79 -14.78
N THR A 234 -10.05 5.68 -13.45
CA THR A 234 -9.80 6.80 -12.53
C THR A 234 -8.31 7.03 -12.23
N SER A 235 -7.45 6.05 -12.55
CA SER A 235 -6.03 6.08 -12.19
C SER A 235 -5.28 7.19 -12.92
N GLY A 236 -4.65 8.09 -12.16
CA GLY A 236 -3.93 9.26 -12.67
C GLY A 236 -4.82 10.48 -12.92
N ASP A 237 -6.12 10.37 -12.66
CA ASP A 237 -7.08 11.48 -12.70
C ASP A 237 -7.58 11.80 -11.29
N THR A 238 -8.46 10.94 -10.75
CA THR A 238 -9.04 11.11 -9.41
C THR A 238 -8.47 10.14 -8.37
N THR A 239 -7.70 9.13 -8.80
CA THR A 239 -7.03 8.14 -7.93
C THR A 239 -5.54 8.03 -8.27
N TYR A 240 -4.76 7.42 -7.38
CA TYR A 240 -3.30 7.37 -7.51
C TYR A 240 -2.87 6.78 -8.86
N GLY A 241 -1.96 7.50 -9.53
CA GLY A 241 -1.47 7.15 -10.86
C GLY A 241 -1.02 5.70 -10.94
N GLY A 242 -0.19 5.23 -10.00
CA GLY A 242 0.39 3.88 -9.98
C GLY A 242 -0.59 2.72 -9.81
N GLY A 243 -1.88 2.99 -9.57
CA GLY A 243 -2.90 1.99 -9.26
C GLY A 243 -3.25 1.94 -7.78
N ARG A 244 -4.13 1.02 -7.43
CA ARG A 244 -4.64 0.82 -6.08
C ARG A 244 -4.55 -0.64 -5.68
N PHE A 245 -4.60 -0.85 -4.37
CA PHE A 245 -4.66 -2.16 -3.76
C PHE A 245 -6.07 -2.43 -3.24
N LEU A 246 -6.44 -3.71 -3.21
CA LEU A 246 -7.64 -4.20 -2.55
C LEU A 246 -7.31 -5.55 -1.94
N ASP A 247 -7.64 -5.72 -0.67
CA ASP A 247 -7.58 -7.00 0.02
C ASP A 247 -8.98 -7.63 0.05
N ALA A 248 -9.07 -8.93 -0.20
CA ALA A 248 -10.32 -9.68 -0.16
C ALA A 248 -10.09 -11.06 0.46
N ALA A 249 -11.08 -11.64 1.12
CA ALA A 249 -10.95 -13.02 1.59
C ALA A 249 -10.71 -13.98 0.41
N ALA A 250 -9.90 -15.01 0.62
CA ALA A 250 -9.78 -16.10 -0.33
C ALA A 250 -11.14 -16.79 -0.53
N VAL A 251 -11.36 -17.40 -1.70
CA VAL A 251 -12.62 -18.11 -1.94
C VAL A 251 -12.82 -19.28 -0.97
N GLY A 252 -14.05 -19.45 -0.51
CA GLY A 252 -14.48 -20.62 0.24
C GLY A 252 -14.74 -21.84 -0.66
N ALA A 253 -15.40 -22.86 -0.11
CA ALA A 253 -15.77 -24.07 -0.84
C ALA A 253 -16.75 -23.82 -2.01
N ASP A 254 -17.47 -22.70 -2.00
CA ASP A 254 -18.37 -22.27 -3.07
C ASP A 254 -17.63 -21.60 -4.24
N GLY A 255 -16.33 -21.35 -4.12
CA GLY A 255 -15.53 -20.68 -5.14
C GLY A 255 -15.84 -19.19 -5.31
N LEU A 256 -16.51 -18.57 -4.33
CA LEU A 256 -16.91 -17.17 -4.36
C LEU A 256 -16.12 -16.34 -3.35
N THR A 257 -15.92 -15.06 -3.66
CA THR A 257 -15.41 -14.04 -2.74
C THR A 257 -16.11 -12.71 -2.99
N VAL A 258 -16.02 -11.79 -2.02
CA VAL A 258 -16.52 -10.42 -2.16
C VAL A 258 -15.35 -9.49 -2.46
N LEU A 259 -15.46 -8.75 -3.57
CA LEU A 259 -14.59 -7.64 -3.87
C LEU A 259 -15.33 -6.35 -3.51
N ASP A 260 -14.83 -5.63 -2.51
CA ASP A 260 -15.40 -4.35 -2.12
C ASP A 260 -14.47 -3.20 -2.50
N PHE A 261 -14.71 -2.58 -3.65
CA PHE A 261 -13.89 -1.46 -4.09
C PHE A 261 -14.07 -0.19 -3.24
N ASN A 262 -15.05 -0.13 -2.33
CA ASN A 262 -15.11 0.94 -1.33
C ASN A 262 -13.95 0.88 -0.32
N LEU A 263 -13.27 -0.28 -0.25
CA LEU A 263 -12.07 -0.53 0.56
C LEU A 263 -10.78 -0.48 -0.28
N ALA A 264 -10.85 -0.08 -1.56
CA ALA A 264 -9.64 0.07 -2.37
C ALA A 264 -8.80 1.26 -1.86
N TYR A 265 -7.50 1.04 -1.68
CA TYR A 265 -6.59 2.03 -1.11
C TYR A 265 -5.37 2.32 -1.98
N SER A 266 -4.79 3.49 -1.74
CA SER A 266 -3.55 3.93 -2.36
C SER A 266 -2.37 3.14 -1.78
N PRO A 267 -1.44 2.66 -2.62
CA PRO A 267 -0.25 1.96 -2.16
C PRO A 267 0.66 2.91 -1.37
N PRO A 268 1.60 2.39 -0.56
CA PRO A 268 2.56 3.20 0.18
C PRO A 268 3.31 4.26 -0.66
N CYS A 269 3.53 3.98 -1.94
CA CYS A 269 4.23 4.85 -2.89
C CYS A 269 3.46 6.15 -3.19
N ALA A 270 2.15 6.20 -2.89
CA ALA A 270 1.38 7.43 -2.92
C ALA A 270 1.78 8.41 -1.81
N PHE A 271 2.46 7.94 -0.75
CA PHE A 271 2.78 8.72 0.45
C PHE A 271 4.29 8.93 0.65
N THR A 272 5.14 8.11 0.02
CA THR A 272 6.59 8.21 0.15
C THR A 272 7.31 7.65 -1.09
N PRO A 273 8.34 8.32 -1.61
CA PRO A 273 9.14 7.81 -2.72
C PRO A 273 10.07 6.64 -2.32
N HIS A 274 10.15 6.33 -1.02
CA HIS A 274 11.04 5.30 -0.46
C HIS A 274 10.35 3.94 -0.28
N ALA A 275 9.10 3.83 -0.74
CA ALA A 275 8.38 2.56 -0.80
C ALA A 275 8.73 1.76 -2.07
N THR A 276 8.48 0.46 -2.03
CA THR A 276 8.87 -0.50 -3.08
C THR A 276 7.65 -1.24 -3.60
N CYS A 277 6.61 -0.50 -3.95
CA CYS A 277 5.29 -1.05 -4.22
C CYS A 277 5.26 -1.86 -5.52
N PRO A 278 4.51 -2.96 -5.55
CA PRO A 278 4.15 -3.60 -6.80
C PRO A 278 3.26 -2.71 -7.67
N LEU A 279 3.36 -2.90 -8.97
CA LEU A 279 2.57 -2.24 -10.00
C LEU A 279 1.60 -3.25 -10.61
N PRO A 280 0.38 -2.82 -10.99
CA PRO A 280 -0.62 -3.71 -11.55
C PRO A 280 -0.14 -4.30 -12.88
N PRO A 281 -0.16 -5.63 -13.02
CA PRO A 281 0.10 -6.28 -14.30
C PRO A 281 -0.94 -5.87 -15.36
N PRO A 282 -0.63 -5.99 -16.67
CA PRO A 282 -1.54 -5.57 -17.74
C PRO A 282 -2.94 -6.19 -17.65
N GLN A 283 -3.04 -7.44 -17.20
CA GLN A 283 -4.31 -8.14 -17.02
C GLN A 283 -5.20 -7.55 -15.91
N ASN A 284 -4.62 -6.82 -14.96
CA ASN A 284 -5.34 -6.14 -13.87
C ASN A 284 -5.63 -4.66 -14.16
N SER A 285 -5.78 -4.32 -15.43
CA SER A 285 -6.22 -3.00 -15.87
C SER A 285 -7.70 -3.02 -16.25
N LEU A 286 -8.57 -2.55 -15.36
CA LEU A 286 -10.00 -2.45 -15.59
C LEU A 286 -10.33 -1.32 -16.57
N ARG A 287 -11.19 -1.61 -17.56
CA ARG A 287 -11.69 -0.60 -18.51
C ARG A 287 -12.93 0.14 -17.99
N VAL A 288 -13.17 0.08 -16.70
CA VAL A 288 -14.29 0.71 -15.98
C VAL A 288 -13.71 1.79 -15.08
N ALA A 289 -14.43 2.89 -14.86
CA ALA A 289 -14.05 3.86 -13.82
C ALA A 289 -14.57 3.34 -12.48
N VAL A 290 -13.68 3.16 -11.51
CA VAL A 290 -14.01 2.67 -10.18
C VAL A 290 -13.99 3.86 -9.21
N GLU A 291 -15.10 4.59 -9.15
CA GLU A 291 -15.31 5.76 -8.29
C GLU A 291 -15.75 5.34 -6.88
N ALA A 292 -14.97 4.44 -6.27
CA ALA A 292 -15.14 3.96 -4.89
C ALA A 292 -13.75 3.84 -4.24
N GLY A 293 -13.67 3.93 -2.91
CA GLY A 293 -12.41 3.82 -2.17
C GLY A 293 -11.65 5.14 -2.02
N GLU A 294 -10.34 5.05 -1.76
CA GLU A 294 -9.46 6.21 -1.61
C GLU A 294 -9.32 6.99 -2.93
N LYS A 295 -9.45 8.32 -2.84
CA LYS A 295 -9.07 9.29 -3.87
C LYS A 295 -7.62 9.71 -3.69
N PHE A 296 -7.08 10.35 -4.72
CA PHE A 296 -5.77 10.96 -4.66
C PHE A 296 -5.79 12.31 -5.37
N ALA A 297 -5.55 13.39 -4.63
CA ALA A 297 -5.56 14.77 -5.13
C ALA A 297 -4.14 15.35 -5.31
N GLY A 298 -3.09 14.58 -5.01
CA GLY A 298 -1.71 15.05 -4.95
C GLY A 298 -0.96 14.98 -6.29
N HIS A 299 -0.09 15.96 -6.53
CA HIS A 299 1.02 15.83 -7.49
C HIS A 299 1.96 14.75 -6.92
N GLY A 300 2.00 13.58 -7.56
CA GLY A 300 2.87 12.49 -7.11
C GLY A 300 4.34 12.92 -7.05
N HIS A 301 5.08 12.32 -6.13
CA HIS A 301 6.54 12.32 -6.15
C HIS A 301 7.09 11.67 -7.43
#